data_AF-A0A397U807-F1
#
_entry.id   AF-A0A397U807-F1
#
_cell.length_a   1.000
_cell.length_b   1.000
_cell.length_c   1.000
_cell.angle_alpha   90.00
_cell.angle_beta   90.00
_cell.angle_gamma   90.00
#
_symmetry.space_group_name_H-M   'P 1'
#
loop_
_entity.id
_entity.type
_entity.pdbx_description
1 polymer ?
#
loop_
_entity_poly.entity_id
_entity_poly.type
_entity_poly.pdbx_seq_one_letter_code
_entity_poly.pdbx_strand_id
1 'polypeptide(L)'
;MVSYIIKEQQEYDDPEIIALRGIPKPLLPISGKPAINWWFDGLKSQIEGDVFIVTNAHKWASSNGIPRSNIINNGNTLLENCQDMFADIELVKRVKGFVNSTIMVQAELLFDSYSDKSLSQPLFDNDFVKFIFFNDNDESSKQNKNNMISTNLLDTTRESYQDGTINSTNLIAYVFHSSALYLIDEYTSKNKRIVNINDPNDSFDYIENFIKFMINKSLSTKMIMISYLPLFKWKDPFLTLKEYLSFFKSLFVDTIIIQKDPQPCHQSASTTTRSYARIGLMGNPSDGFYGKTISLLISNFFAEITLIPNKFTHTQKYSKIEFLHSMITTTFSFLSIESLSILSFTEGYANANRLFQATCKVFFVYCKTNNFTLHKQGFRLCYETNIPRQVGLSGSSAIITALWKALMKFYRIGNDEISLAMQAKLILDVELIELGINAGLQDRVIQSFGGVMYMDFKNEFMEKNGGIGKYIRVPSELIPRGLWIAYEGNPSDSSKIHNDVRKRFEAGDKKISDAMIQFASFAEQTHHLLLDSSIQQATKRVKLAKLMNMNFNLRQEIYGNKTVGKNNLKMIELARKFGFAAKFTGSGGAIVGLWEDDSVKDMILNVEKLKNELQKEGFVFCWVRICDDKYEKC
;
A
#
# COMPACT_ATOMS: atom_id res chain seq x y z
N MET A 1 -13.55 2.07 -7.50
CA MET A 1 -14.01 1.87 -6.11
C MET A 1 -14.39 0.40 -5.98
N VAL A 2 -13.93 -0.25 -4.90
CA VAL A 2 -13.85 -1.72 -4.65
C VAL A 2 -13.03 -2.52 -5.69
N SER A 3 -11.73 -2.25 -5.74
CA SER A 3 -10.77 -3.10 -6.44
C SER A 3 -10.62 -4.43 -5.69
N TYR A 4 -11.35 -5.45 -6.11
CA TYR A 4 -10.98 -6.82 -5.77
C TYR A 4 -9.63 -7.12 -6.43
N ILE A 5 -8.63 -7.53 -5.64
CA ILE A 5 -7.52 -8.29 -6.20
C ILE A 5 -8.14 -9.63 -6.59
N ILE A 6 -7.99 -9.98 -7.86
CA ILE A 6 -8.45 -11.26 -8.37
C ILE A 6 -7.82 -12.39 -7.52
N LYS A 7 -8.65 -13.24 -6.90
CA LYS A 7 -8.16 -14.34 -6.05
C LYS A 7 -7.34 -15.35 -6.86
N GLU A 8 -6.12 -15.64 -6.41
CA GLU A 8 -5.35 -16.79 -6.87
C GLU A 8 -5.85 -18.05 -6.17
N GLN A 9 -6.27 -19.06 -6.94
CA GLN A 9 -6.57 -20.39 -6.42
C GLN A 9 -5.41 -21.38 -6.57
N GLN A 10 -4.36 -21.06 -7.34
CA GLN A 10 -3.19 -21.93 -7.60
C GLN A 10 -1.92 -21.10 -7.80
N GLU A 11 -0.76 -21.63 -7.37
CA GLU A 11 0.57 -21.14 -7.78
C GLU A 11 0.76 -21.45 -9.28
N TYR A 12 0.79 -20.41 -10.10
CA TYR A 12 1.11 -20.52 -11.52
C TYR A 12 2.56 -20.10 -11.75
N ASP A 13 3.39 -20.98 -12.33
CA ASP A 13 4.77 -20.63 -12.73
C ASP A 13 4.83 -19.88 -14.09
N ASP A 14 3.68 -19.47 -14.62
CA ASP A 14 3.61 -18.71 -15.86
C ASP A 14 3.96 -17.23 -15.56
N PRO A 15 5.05 -16.70 -16.13
CA PRO A 15 5.50 -15.33 -15.91
C PRO A 15 4.52 -14.24 -16.29
N GLU A 16 3.69 -14.44 -17.31
CA GLU A 16 2.69 -13.45 -17.68
C GLU A 16 1.60 -13.39 -16.62
N ILE A 17 1.30 -14.52 -15.97
CA ILE A 17 0.36 -14.61 -14.85
C ILE A 17 0.94 -13.96 -13.59
N ILE A 18 2.18 -14.30 -13.25
CA ILE A 18 2.87 -13.73 -12.08
C ILE A 18 3.03 -12.21 -12.22
N ALA A 19 3.28 -11.69 -13.42
CA ALA A 19 3.37 -10.25 -13.67
C ALA A 19 2.05 -9.50 -13.45
N LEU A 20 0.92 -10.21 -13.48
CA LEU A 20 -0.42 -9.67 -13.22
C LEU A 20 -0.88 -9.86 -11.76
N ARG A 21 -0.05 -10.51 -10.93
CA ARG A 21 -0.34 -10.73 -9.51
C ARG A 21 -0.39 -9.40 -8.75
N GLY A 22 -1.33 -9.29 -7.80
CA GLY A 22 -1.50 -8.09 -6.97
C GLY A 22 -2.11 -6.88 -7.71
N ILE A 23 -2.27 -6.97 -9.04
CA ILE A 23 -2.86 -5.91 -9.83
C ILE A 23 -4.37 -5.78 -9.50
N PRO A 24 -4.84 -4.58 -9.08
CA PRO A 24 -6.26 -4.25 -9.00
C PRO A 24 -7.02 -4.72 -10.24
N LYS A 25 -8.17 -5.38 -10.08
CA LYS A 25 -8.99 -5.83 -11.23
C LYS A 25 -9.24 -4.75 -12.29
N PRO A 26 -9.56 -3.48 -11.94
CA PRO A 26 -9.68 -2.40 -12.92
C PRO A 26 -8.42 -2.10 -13.75
N LEU A 27 -7.23 -2.47 -13.26
CA LEU A 27 -5.95 -2.23 -13.93
C LEU A 27 -5.46 -3.43 -14.75
N LEU A 28 -6.14 -4.57 -14.68
CA LEU A 28 -5.82 -5.72 -15.52
C LEU A 28 -6.12 -5.39 -17.00
N PRO A 29 -5.26 -5.82 -17.93
CA PRO A 29 -5.41 -5.49 -19.33
C PRO A 29 -6.58 -6.24 -19.98
N ILE A 30 -7.38 -5.55 -20.76
CA ILE A 30 -8.39 -6.07 -21.67
C ILE A 30 -8.01 -5.61 -23.07
N SER A 31 -7.64 -6.57 -23.93
CA SER A 31 -7.07 -6.29 -25.25
C SER A 31 -5.84 -5.36 -25.20
N GLY A 32 -4.92 -5.64 -24.28
CA GLY A 32 -3.67 -4.88 -24.12
C GLY A 32 -3.80 -3.53 -23.40
N LYS A 33 -5.01 -3.13 -22.98
CA LYS A 33 -5.29 -1.84 -22.33
C LYS A 33 -5.96 -2.05 -20.96
N PRO A 34 -5.59 -1.35 -19.87
CA PRO A 34 -6.25 -1.53 -18.58
C PRO A 34 -7.78 -1.41 -18.66
N ALA A 35 -8.52 -2.27 -17.96
CA ALA A 35 -9.99 -2.30 -18.00
C ALA A 35 -10.63 -0.92 -17.75
N ILE A 36 -10.14 -0.19 -16.75
CA ILE A 36 -10.62 1.15 -16.37
C ILE A 36 -10.49 2.18 -17.51
N ASN A 37 -9.55 2.01 -18.44
CA ASN A 37 -9.40 2.92 -19.57
C ASN A 37 -10.58 2.85 -20.55
N TRP A 38 -11.29 1.73 -20.62
CA TRP A 38 -12.45 1.59 -21.52
C TRP A 38 -13.56 2.56 -21.09
N TRP A 39 -13.83 2.61 -19.79
CA TRP A 39 -14.74 3.59 -19.21
C TRP A 39 -14.20 5.02 -19.22
N PHE A 40 -12.96 5.21 -18.75
CA PHE A 40 -12.40 6.56 -18.63
C PHE A 40 -12.32 7.25 -19.99
N ASP A 41 -11.76 6.61 -21.03
CA ASP A 41 -11.57 7.26 -22.32
C ASP A 41 -12.89 7.49 -23.06
N GLY A 42 -13.87 6.59 -22.90
CA GLY A 42 -15.18 6.71 -23.56
C GLY A 42 -16.05 7.83 -22.99
N LEU A 43 -15.88 8.16 -21.71
CA LEU A 43 -16.65 9.22 -21.04
C LEU A 43 -15.85 10.50 -20.78
N LYS A 44 -14.52 10.51 -20.92
CA LYS A 44 -13.67 11.66 -20.58
C LYS A 44 -14.11 12.96 -21.26
N SER A 45 -14.63 12.89 -22.49
CA SER A 45 -15.12 14.07 -23.23
C SER A 45 -16.43 14.65 -22.68
N GLN A 46 -17.18 13.89 -21.89
CA GLN A 46 -18.44 14.31 -21.28
C GLN A 46 -18.24 14.79 -19.83
N ILE A 47 -17.03 14.68 -19.29
CA ILE A 47 -16.71 15.12 -17.94
C ILE A 47 -16.32 16.60 -17.96
N GLU A 48 -17.22 17.46 -17.48
CA GLU A 48 -16.96 18.90 -17.32
C GLU A 48 -16.34 19.26 -15.96
N GLY A 49 -16.35 18.33 -14.98
CA GLY A 49 -15.88 18.55 -13.62
C GLY A 49 -14.57 17.84 -13.25
N ASP A 50 -14.19 17.93 -11.98
CA ASP A 50 -13.01 17.24 -11.45
C ASP A 50 -13.23 15.73 -11.33
N VAL A 51 -12.27 14.93 -11.81
CA VAL A 51 -12.24 13.48 -11.59
C VAL A 51 -11.37 13.16 -10.39
N PHE A 52 -11.96 12.51 -9.38
CA PHE A 52 -11.24 12.00 -8.21
C PHE A 52 -11.13 10.48 -8.26
N ILE A 53 -9.96 9.95 -7.93
CA ILE A 53 -9.74 8.50 -7.82
C ILE A 53 -9.26 8.17 -6.42
N VAL A 54 -10.04 7.32 -5.73
CA VAL A 54 -9.62 6.72 -4.47
C VAL A 54 -8.86 5.44 -4.76
N THR A 55 -7.54 5.46 -4.57
CA THR A 55 -6.66 4.34 -4.88
C THR A 55 -5.34 4.44 -4.14
N ASN A 56 -4.75 3.29 -3.85
CA ASN A 56 -3.37 3.19 -3.39
C ASN A 56 -2.40 3.00 -4.57
N ALA A 57 -2.92 2.68 -5.77
CA ALA A 57 -2.18 2.55 -7.03
C ALA A 57 -2.23 3.88 -7.83
N HIS A 58 -1.26 4.76 -7.55
CA HIS A 58 -1.21 6.13 -8.07
C HIS A 58 -0.67 6.26 -9.51
N LYS A 59 0.08 5.28 -10.02
CA LYS A 59 0.80 5.40 -11.31
C LYS A 59 -0.11 5.44 -12.53
N TRP A 60 -1.17 4.62 -12.54
CA TRP A 60 -2.14 4.60 -13.64
C TRP A 60 -2.84 5.95 -13.79
N ALA A 61 -3.36 6.51 -12.70
CA ALA A 61 -4.11 7.77 -12.72
C ALA A 61 -3.24 8.94 -13.22
N SER A 62 -2.00 9.05 -12.72
CA SER A 62 -1.07 10.09 -13.17
C SER A 62 -0.74 9.97 -14.65
N SER A 63 -0.59 8.73 -15.17
CA SER A 63 -0.30 8.49 -16.59
C SER A 63 -1.46 8.86 -17.51
N ASN A 64 -2.69 8.88 -17.00
CA ASN A 64 -3.90 9.22 -17.78
C ASN A 64 -4.33 10.69 -17.64
N GLY A 65 -3.45 11.55 -17.10
CA GLY A 65 -3.65 12.98 -16.99
C GLY A 65 -4.52 13.41 -15.81
N ILE A 66 -4.73 12.54 -14.81
CA ILE A 66 -5.47 12.91 -13.60
C ILE A 66 -4.52 13.65 -12.65
N PRO A 67 -4.85 14.88 -12.21
CA PRO A 67 -4.00 15.64 -11.30
C PRO A 67 -3.75 14.87 -10.00
N ARG A 68 -2.53 14.95 -9.46
CA ARG A 68 -2.19 14.27 -8.19
C ARG A 68 -3.04 14.70 -7.02
N SER A 69 -3.45 15.98 -7.00
CA SER A 69 -4.38 16.48 -6.00
C SER A 69 -5.66 15.67 -5.98
N ASN A 70 -6.05 15.04 -7.08
CA ASN A 70 -7.30 14.32 -7.21
C ASN A 70 -7.14 12.79 -7.01
N ILE A 71 -5.93 12.33 -6.70
CA ILE A 71 -5.65 10.94 -6.31
C ILE A 71 -5.64 10.86 -4.79
N ILE A 72 -6.60 10.13 -4.22
CA ILE A 72 -6.83 10.04 -2.78
C ILE A 72 -6.46 8.64 -2.29
N ASN A 73 -5.46 8.57 -1.39
CA ASN A 73 -5.03 7.33 -0.78
C ASN A 73 -5.87 7.06 0.48
N ASN A 74 -6.53 5.90 0.55
CA ASN A 74 -7.39 5.55 1.67
C ASN A 74 -6.68 4.75 2.78
N GLY A 75 -5.39 4.46 2.62
CA GLY A 75 -4.56 3.75 3.59
C GLY A 75 -4.81 2.25 3.67
N ASN A 76 -5.71 1.69 2.85
CA ASN A 76 -6.06 0.28 2.88
C ASN A 76 -5.15 -0.54 1.96
N THR A 77 -4.06 -1.03 2.51
CA THR A 77 -3.02 -1.73 1.75
C THR A 77 -3.17 -3.25 1.67
N LEU A 78 -4.21 -3.80 2.33
CA LEU A 78 -4.51 -5.23 2.40
C LEU A 78 -5.99 -5.48 2.11
N LEU A 79 -6.31 -6.61 1.47
CA LEU A 79 -7.68 -7.05 1.15
C LEU A 79 -8.61 -7.05 2.37
N GLU A 80 -8.10 -7.49 3.52
CA GLU A 80 -8.83 -7.54 4.79
C GLU A 80 -9.21 -6.16 5.34
N ASN A 81 -8.62 -5.08 4.81
CA ASN A 81 -8.91 -3.69 5.18
C ASN A 81 -9.70 -2.96 4.11
N CYS A 82 -10.13 -3.65 3.04
CA CYS A 82 -10.92 -3.02 2.00
C CYS A 82 -12.14 -2.35 2.63
N GLN A 83 -12.19 -1.03 2.48
CA GLN A 83 -13.36 -0.24 2.85
C GLN A 83 -14.39 -0.34 1.74
N ASP A 84 -15.64 -0.21 2.13
CA ASP A 84 -16.73 -0.09 1.18
C ASP A 84 -16.73 1.27 0.47
N MET A 85 -17.58 1.37 -0.55
CA MET A 85 -17.73 2.56 -1.37
C MET A 85 -18.11 3.84 -0.58
N PHE A 86 -18.87 3.74 0.51
CA PHE A 86 -19.25 4.92 1.30
C PHE A 86 -18.09 5.49 2.09
N ALA A 87 -17.24 4.63 2.66
CA ALA A 87 -16.05 5.11 3.34
C ALA A 87 -15.11 5.87 2.38
N ASP A 88 -15.04 5.45 1.10
CA ASP A 88 -14.34 6.19 0.05
C ASP A 88 -15.06 7.52 -0.30
N ILE A 89 -16.41 7.56 -0.36
CA ILE A 89 -17.20 8.80 -0.53
C ILE A 89 -16.89 9.80 0.56
N GLU A 90 -17.03 9.36 1.81
CA GLU A 90 -16.80 10.22 2.95
C GLU A 90 -15.35 10.71 2.98
N LEU A 91 -14.40 9.86 2.60
CA LEU A 91 -13.01 10.26 2.49
C LEU A 91 -12.83 11.36 1.44
N VAL A 92 -13.35 11.19 0.23
CA VAL A 92 -13.29 12.22 -0.83
C VAL A 92 -13.95 13.50 -0.34
N LYS A 93 -15.12 13.41 0.29
CA LYS A 93 -15.86 14.57 0.81
C LYS A 93 -15.09 15.28 1.91
N ARG A 94 -14.47 14.55 2.84
CA ARG A 94 -13.61 15.11 3.90
C ARG A 94 -12.38 15.81 3.32
N VAL A 95 -11.76 15.24 2.28
CA VAL A 95 -10.52 15.75 1.68
C VAL A 95 -10.79 16.92 0.71
N LYS A 96 -11.91 16.89 -0.02
CA LYS A 96 -12.19 17.80 -1.14
C LYS A 96 -13.36 18.76 -0.93
N GLY A 97 -14.26 18.46 -0.01
CA GLY A 97 -15.40 19.33 0.28
C GLY A 97 -16.28 19.59 -0.93
N PHE A 98 -16.53 18.58 -1.78
CA PHE A 98 -17.37 18.77 -2.96
C PHE A 98 -18.83 19.08 -2.57
N VAL A 99 -19.42 20.03 -3.29
CA VAL A 99 -20.80 20.50 -3.09
C VAL A 99 -21.66 20.38 -4.35
N ASN A 100 -21.04 20.06 -5.48
CA ASN A 100 -21.70 19.93 -6.79
C ASN A 100 -22.23 18.52 -7.00
N SER A 101 -23.10 18.36 -7.99
CA SER A 101 -23.58 17.04 -8.40
C SER A 101 -22.42 16.09 -8.64
N THR A 102 -22.52 14.88 -8.09
CA THR A 102 -21.41 13.93 -8.01
C THR A 102 -21.81 12.61 -8.64
N ILE A 103 -21.01 12.15 -9.59
CA ILE A 103 -21.19 10.87 -10.28
C ILE A 103 -20.16 9.89 -9.73
N MET A 104 -20.62 8.69 -9.40
CA MET A 104 -19.75 7.62 -8.90
C MET A 104 -20.01 6.35 -9.68
N VAL A 105 -18.92 5.76 -10.15
CA VAL A 105 -18.98 4.56 -10.98
C VAL A 105 -17.99 3.52 -10.44
N GLN A 106 -18.39 2.25 -10.49
CA GLN A 106 -17.50 1.13 -10.21
C GLN A 106 -16.35 1.10 -11.23
N ALA A 107 -15.14 0.81 -10.76
CA ALA A 107 -13.95 0.90 -11.62
C ALA A 107 -13.80 -0.32 -12.55
N GLU A 108 -14.54 -1.39 -12.25
CA GLU A 108 -14.62 -2.64 -13.00
C GLU A 108 -15.64 -2.57 -14.14
N LEU A 109 -16.37 -1.45 -14.28
CA LEU A 109 -17.30 -1.26 -15.38
C LEU A 109 -16.54 -1.11 -16.69
N LEU A 110 -16.84 -1.98 -17.65
CA LEU A 110 -16.39 -1.83 -19.03
C LEU A 110 -17.43 -1.03 -19.80
N PHE A 111 -16.95 -0.12 -20.63
CA PHE A 111 -17.78 0.80 -21.41
C PHE A 111 -17.36 0.71 -22.86
N ASP A 112 -18.34 0.54 -23.73
CA ASP A 112 -18.19 0.65 -25.18
C ASP A 112 -18.95 1.88 -25.68
N SER A 113 -18.21 2.90 -26.11
CA SER A 113 -18.77 4.15 -26.63
C SER A 113 -19.71 3.97 -27.84
N TYR A 114 -19.63 2.84 -28.55
CA TYR A 114 -20.49 2.54 -29.70
C TYR A 114 -21.84 1.92 -29.31
N SER A 115 -21.90 1.11 -28.24
CA SER A 115 -23.11 0.38 -27.82
C SER A 115 -23.75 0.91 -26.53
N ASP A 116 -23.01 1.62 -25.68
CA ASP A 116 -23.46 2.02 -24.32
C ASP A 116 -23.94 3.49 -24.21
N LYS A 117 -24.49 4.07 -25.29
CA LYS A 117 -25.09 5.43 -25.24
C LYS A 117 -26.17 5.52 -24.16
N SER A 118 -26.90 4.43 -23.94
CA SER A 118 -27.93 4.26 -22.90
C SER A 118 -27.42 4.43 -21.47
N LEU A 119 -26.13 4.17 -21.20
CA LEU A 119 -25.54 4.33 -19.88
C LEU A 119 -25.01 5.75 -19.65
N SER A 120 -24.48 6.38 -20.71
CA SER A 120 -23.89 7.74 -20.60
C SER A 120 -24.92 8.81 -20.23
N GLN A 121 -26.10 8.79 -20.86
CA GLN A 121 -27.11 9.83 -20.67
C GLN A 121 -27.66 9.87 -19.22
N PRO A 122 -28.04 8.73 -18.59
CA PRO A 122 -28.44 8.71 -17.19
C PRO A 122 -27.39 9.22 -16.20
N LEU A 123 -26.10 9.02 -16.48
CA LEU A 123 -24.99 9.42 -15.61
C LEU A 123 -24.84 10.94 -15.53
N PHE A 124 -24.96 11.64 -16.66
CA PHE A 124 -24.67 13.07 -16.76
C PHE A 124 -25.91 13.98 -16.70
N ASP A 125 -27.10 13.40 -16.77
CA ASP A 125 -28.32 14.13 -16.46
C ASP A 125 -28.39 14.40 -14.94
N ASN A 126 -28.42 15.68 -14.55
CA ASN A 126 -28.27 16.13 -13.17
C ASN A 126 -29.60 16.40 -12.46
N ASP A 127 -30.75 16.07 -13.04
CA ASP A 127 -32.05 16.50 -12.50
C ASP A 127 -32.47 15.76 -11.21
N PHE A 128 -31.93 14.56 -10.98
CA PHE A 128 -32.39 13.64 -9.93
C PHE A 128 -31.23 12.94 -9.21
N VAL A 129 -31.48 12.50 -7.97
CA VAL A 129 -30.63 11.48 -7.35
C VAL A 129 -30.91 10.16 -8.05
N LYS A 130 -29.90 9.47 -8.57
CA LYS A 130 -30.07 8.22 -9.34
C LYS A 130 -29.25 7.08 -8.76
N PHE A 131 -29.87 5.91 -8.72
CA PHE A 131 -29.22 4.64 -8.47
C PHE A 131 -29.36 3.77 -9.72
N ILE A 132 -28.23 3.40 -10.34
CA ILE A 132 -28.22 2.71 -11.63
C ILE A 132 -27.83 1.24 -11.39
N PHE A 133 -28.72 0.31 -11.72
CA PHE A 133 -28.56 -1.13 -11.51
C PHE A 133 -28.53 -1.91 -12.81
N PHE A 134 -27.84 -3.05 -12.77
CA PHE A 134 -27.87 -4.06 -13.81
C PHE A 134 -29.05 -5.02 -13.61
N ASN A 135 -29.73 -5.41 -14.69
CA ASN A 135 -30.73 -6.47 -14.66
C ASN A 135 -30.15 -7.80 -15.16
N ASP A 136 -29.99 -8.79 -14.27
CA ASP A 136 -29.45 -10.13 -14.60
C ASP A 136 -30.55 -11.10 -15.11
N ASN A 137 -31.84 -10.76 -14.95
CA ASN A 137 -32.97 -11.66 -15.19
C ASN A 137 -33.55 -11.63 -16.62
N ASP A 138 -32.90 -10.97 -17.58
CA ASP A 138 -33.43 -10.85 -18.95
C ASP A 138 -33.15 -12.10 -19.81
N GLU A 139 -33.87 -13.20 -19.56
CA GLU A 139 -33.86 -14.39 -20.44
C GLU A 139 -34.29 -14.07 -21.89
N SER A 140 -35.05 -12.98 -22.07
CA SER A 140 -35.49 -12.46 -23.38
C SER A 140 -34.34 -12.07 -24.31
N SER A 141 -33.18 -11.73 -23.75
CA SER A 141 -31.98 -11.31 -24.51
C SER A 141 -31.11 -12.48 -25.01
N LYS A 142 -31.31 -13.71 -24.50
CA LYS A 142 -30.55 -14.90 -24.92
C LYS A 142 -30.94 -15.40 -26.32
N GLN A 143 -32.10 -15.01 -26.85
CA GLN A 143 -32.63 -15.50 -28.14
C GLN A 143 -32.43 -14.55 -29.33
N ASN A 144 -32.12 -13.26 -29.11
CA ASN A 144 -31.97 -12.29 -30.20
C ASN A 144 -30.53 -11.81 -30.34
N LYS A 145 -29.69 -12.60 -31.02
CA LYS A 145 -28.29 -12.24 -31.30
C LYS A 145 -28.09 -11.06 -32.27
N ASN A 146 -29.14 -10.51 -32.90
CA ASN A 146 -28.99 -9.60 -34.04
C ASN A 146 -29.87 -8.34 -34.07
N ASN A 147 -30.59 -7.96 -33.00
CA ASN A 147 -31.41 -6.73 -33.05
C ASN A 147 -31.14 -5.77 -31.90
N MET A 148 -31.16 -4.48 -32.27
CA MET A 148 -30.96 -3.27 -31.47
C MET A 148 -31.58 -3.31 -30.07
N ILE A 149 -30.79 -2.77 -29.14
CA ILE A 149 -31.08 -2.27 -27.79
C ILE A 149 -32.53 -1.76 -27.67
N SER A 150 -33.33 -2.41 -26.82
CA SER A 150 -34.50 -1.79 -26.20
C SER A 150 -34.20 -1.54 -24.72
N THR A 151 -33.86 -0.29 -24.39
CA THR A 151 -33.79 0.19 -23.00
C THR A 151 -35.20 0.39 -22.48
N ASN A 152 -35.75 -0.55 -21.72
CA ASN A 152 -36.89 -0.22 -20.87
C ASN A 152 -36.34 0.50 -19.63
N LEU A 153 -36.24 1.84 -19.73
CA LEU A 153 -36.10 2.72 -18.56
C LEU A 153 -37.39 2.58 -17.73
N LEU A 154 -37.39 1.64 -16.79
CA LEU A 154 -38.44 1.57 -15.77
C LEU A 154 -38.20 2.70 -14.77
N ASP A 155 -38.85 3.84 -15.02
CA ASP A 155 -38.96 4.96 -14.08
C ASP A 155 -39.82 4.50 -12.90
N THR A 156 -39.23 3.79 -11.94
CA THR A 156 -39.93 3.29 -10.75
C THR A 156 -40.06 4.44 -9.75
N THR A 157 -41.20 5.12 -9.78
CA THR A 157 -41.60 6.05 -8.72
C THR A 157 -41.92 5.29 -7.43
N ARG A 158 -41.92 6.02 -6.30
CA ARG A 158 -42.12 5.57 -4.90
C ARG A 158 -43.16 4.46 -4.66
N GLU A 159 -44.14 4.31 -5.55
CA GLU A 159 -45.32 3.44 -5.36
C GLU A 159 -45.13 1.99 -5.81
N SER A 160 -44.05 1.66 -6.54
CA SER A 160 -43.77 0.29 -7.03
C SER A 160 -42.97 -0.59 -6.05
N TYR A 161 -42.63 -0.07 -4.87
CA TYR A 161 -41.67 -0.67 -3.93
C TYR A 161 -42.35 -1.39 -2.75
N GLN A 162 -43.17 -2.41 -3.02
CA GLN A 162 -43.69 -3.26 -1.93
C GLN A 162 -43.16 -4.70 -1.87
N ASP A 163 -42.44 -5.24 -2.87
CA ASP A 163 -42.01 -6.66 -2.78
C ASP A 163 -40.69 -7.05 -3.51
N GLY A 164 -39.81 -6.10 -3.86
CA GLY A 164 -38.54 -6.42 -4.54
C GLY A 164 -37.30 -6.34 -3.62
N THR A 165 -36.60 -7.45 -3.39
CA THR A 165 -35.26 -7.45 -2.78
C THR A 165 -34.29 -6.71 -3.70
N ILE A 166 -33.86 -5.51 -3.29
CA ILE A 166 -32.77 -4.77 -3.95
C ILE A 166 -31.52 -5.64 -3.84
N ASN A 167 -30.99 -6.16 -4.94
CA ASN A 167 -29.70 -6.82 -4.89
C ASN A 167 -28.60 -5.77 -5.12
N SER A 168 -27.99 -5.28 -4.04
CA SER A 168 -26.94 -4.27 -4.08
C SER A 168 -25.69 -4.66 -4.88
N THR A 169 -25.48 -5.96 -5.16
CA THR A 169 -24.42 -6.44 -6.07
C THR A 169 -24.58 -5.92 -7.50
N ASN A 170 -25.81 -5.65 -7.93
CA ASN A 170 -26.11 -5.19 -9.29
C ASN A 170 -25.96 -3.68 -9.48
N LEU A 171 -25.69 -2.92 -8.42
CA LEU A 171 -25.55 -1.46 -8.48
C LEU A 171 -24.24 -1.07 -9.19
N ILE A 172 -24.34 -0.30 -10.28
CA ILE A 172 -23.23 0.08 -11.16
C ILE A 172 -22.75 1.50 -10.88
N ALA A 173 -23.69 2.43 -10.66
CA ALA A 173 -23.37 3.83 -10.50
C ALA A 173 -24.39 4.58 -9.65
N TYR A 174 -23.93 5.71 -9.11
CA TYR A 174 -24.71 6.64 -8.29
C TYR A 174 -24.55 8.04 -8.86
N VAL A 175 -25.65 8.77 -8.96
CA VAL A 175 -25.64 10.19 -9.30
C VAL A 175 -26.29 10.93 -8.14
N PHE A 176 -25.50 11.71 -7.43
CA PHE A 176 -26.01 12.57 -6.37
C PHE A 176 -26.22 13.98 -6.92
N HIS A 177 -27.46 14.46 -6.89
CA HIS A 177 -27.71 15.88 -7.08
C HIS A 177 -27.19 16.68 -5.87
N SER A 178 -26.68 17.88 -6.11
CA SER A 178 -26.12 18.78 -5.08
C SER A 178 -27.04 18.93 -3.85
N SER A 179 -28.35 19.05 -4.06
CA SER A 179 -29.34 19.21 -2.99
C SER A 179 -29.50 18.01 -2.07
N ALA A 180 -29.01 16.83 -2.46
CA ALA A 180 -29.14 15.59 -1.68
C ALA A 180 -27.84 15.16 -0.98
N LEU A 181 -26.72 15.87 -1.20
CA LEU A 181 -25.42 15.51 -0.62
C LEU A 181 -25.38 15.58 0.90
N TYR A 182 -26.23 16.40 1.53
CA TYR A 182 -26.33 16.50 2.99
C TYR A 182 -26.96 15.24 3.61
N LEU A 183 -27.78 14.50 2.86
CA LEU A 183 -28.43 13.27 3.33
C LEU A 183 -27.40 12.15 3.57
N ILE A 184 -26.27 12.20 2.85
CA ILE A 184 -25.14 11.30 3.10
C ILE A 184 -24.60 11.53 4.52
N ASP A 185 -24.46 12.79 4.95
CA ASP A 185 -23.99 13.12 6.30
C ASP A 185 -25.03 12.75 7.37
N GLU A 186 -26.32 12.98 7.07
CA GLU A 186 -27.41 12.61 7.99
C GLU A 186 -27.44 11.09 8.22
N TYR A 187 -27.28 10.29 7.16
CA TYR A 187 -27.29 8.84 7.28
C TYR A 187 -26.08 8.32 8.03
N THR A 188 -24.88 8.76 7.65
CA THR A 188 -23.61 8.27 8.20
C THR A 188 -23.41 8.68 9.67
N SER A 189 -23.89 9.86 10.06
CA SER A 189 -23.86 10.30 11.47
C SER A 189 -24.80 9.51 12.37
N LYS A 190 -25.96 9.08 11.86
CA LYS A 190 -26.95 8.27 12.60
C LYS A 190 -26.62 6.78 12.62
N ASN A 191 -26.02 6.29 11.54
CA ASN A 191 -25.71 4.88 11.36
C ASN A 191 -24.18 4.70 11.34
N LYS A 192 -23.56 4.69 12.52
CA LYS A 192 -22.14 4.38 12.62
C LYS A 192 -21.90 2.94 12.15
N ARG A 193 -21.19 2.79 11.04
CA ARG A 193 -20.86 1.49 10.46
C ARG A 193 -19.79 0.78 11.31
N ILE A 194 -20.10 -0.42 11.79
CA ILE A 194 -19.11 -1.36 12.34
C ILE A 194 -19.00 -2.48 11.31
N VAL A 195 -17.94 -2.46 10.50
CA VAL A 195 -17.76 -3.46 9.44
C VAL A 195 -17.44 -4.82 10.07
N ASN A 196 -18.31 -5.81 9.90
CA ASN A 196 -17.95 -7.20 10.16
C ASN A 196 -17.21 -7.78 8.94
N ILE A 197 -15.88 -7.79 9.01
CA ILE A 197 -14.99 -8.22 7.90
C ILE A 197 -15.23 -9.69 7.51
N ASN A 198 -15.81 -10.50 8.40
CA ASN A 198 -16.07 -11.92 8.16
C ASN A 198 -17.43 -12.17 7.48
N ASP A 199 -18.27 -11.15 7.29
CA ASP A 199 -19.57 -11.27 6.66
C ASP A 199 -19.74 -10.27 5.50
N PRO A 200 -19.56 -10.71 4.24
CA PRO A 200 -19.78 -9.87 3.06
C PRO A 200 -21.21 -9.30 2.98
N ASN A 201 -22.20 -9.98 3.57
CA ASN A 201 -23.60 -9.56 3.54
C ASN A 201 -23.84 -8.28 4.34
N ASP A 202 -23.06 -8.03 5.39
CA ASP A 202 -23.14 -6.80 6.21
C ASP A 202 -22.93 -5.53 5.37
N SER A 203 -22.04 -5.61 4.36
CA SER A 203 -21.84 -4.48 3.44
C SER A 203 -23.00 -4.26 2.48
N PHE A 204 -23.66 -5.33 2.04
CA PHE A 204 -24.79 -5.28 1.12
C PHE A 204 -26.02 -4.72 1.84
N ASP A 205 -26.28 -5.17 3.07
CA ASP A 205 -27.36 -4.69 3.93
C ASP A 205 -27.23 -3.18 4.22
N TYR A 206 -26.01 -2.69 4.50
CA TYR A 206 -25.78 -1.26 4.74
C TYR A 206 -26.07 -0.39 3.51
N ILE A 207 -25.71 -0.86 2.30
CA ILE A 207 -26.01 -0.18 1.04
C ILE A 207 -27.51 -0.15 0.79
N GLU A 208 -28.20 -1.28 0.98
CA GLU A 208 -29.65 -1.36 0.80
C GLU A 208 -30.41 -0.45 1.76
N ASN A 209 -29.97 -0.39 3.02
CA ASN A 209 -30.54 0.50 4.02
C ASN A 209 -30.30 1.99 3.68
N PHE A 210 -29.14 2.33 3.11
CA PHE A 210 -28.88 3.68 2.62
C PHE A 210 -29.80 4.06 1.45
N ILE A 211 -29.98 3.16 0.47
CA ILE A 211 -30.87 3.40 -0.67
C ILE A 211 -32.31 3.63 -0.19
N LYS A 212 -32.80 2.78 0.72
CA LYS A 212 -34.11 2.94 1.37
C LYS A 212 -34.22 4.30 2.08
N PHE A 213 -33.19 4.69 2.85
CA PHE A 213 -33.14 6.00 3.50
C PHE A 213 -33.24 7.16 2.50
N MET A 214 -32.48 7.09 1.39
CA MET A 214 -32.49 8.13 0.36
C MET A 214 -33.83 8.21 -0.39
N ILE A 215 -34.47 7.08 -0.72
CA ILE A 215 -35.81 7.05 -1.34
C ILE A 215 -36.85 7.68 -0.41
N ASN A 216 -36.75 7.41 0.89
CA ASN A 216 -37.68 7.94 1.89
C ASN A 216 -37.49 9.45 2.13
N LYS A 217 -36.24 9.95 2.08
CA LYS A 217 -35.91 11.34 2.44
C LYS A 217 -35.83 12.30 1.26
N SER A 218 -35.37 11.85 0.10
CA SER A 218 -35.29 12.67 -1.11
C SER A 218 -36.61 12.57 -1.88
N LEU A 219 -37.17 13.73 -2.24
CA LEU A 219 -38.41 13.84 -3.02
C LEU A 219 -38.22 13.46 -4.50
N SER A 220 -36.97 13.31 -4.96
CA SER A 220 -36.59 13.20 -6.37
C SER A 220 -35.48 12.15 -6.59
N THR A 221 -35.66 10.96 -6.00
CA THR A 221 -34.79 9.79 -6.23
C THR A 221 -35.36 8.88 -7.31
N LYS A 222 -34.53 8.47 -8.27
CA LYS A 222 -34.86 7.54 -9.35
C LYS A 222 -33.98 6.28 -9.29
N MET A 223 -34.55 5.12 -9.58
CA MET A 223 -33.82 3.89 -9.85
C MET A 223 -33.85 3.60 -11.35
N ILE A 224 -32.70 3.30 -11.94
CA ILE A 224 -32.58 3.05 -13.37
C ILE A 224 -32.04 1.63 -13.56
N MET A 225 -32.81 0.77 -14.20
CA MET A 225 -32.37 -0.56 -14.60
C MET A 225 -31.83 -0.51 -16.03
N ILE A 226 -30.67 -1.13 -16.25
CA ILE A 226 -30.05 -1.24 -17.58
C ILE A 226 -29.90 -2.72 -17.94
N SER A 227 -30.36 -3.08 -19.14
CA SER A 227 -30.21 -4.42 -19.72
C SER A 227 -29.00 -4.47 -20.65
N TYR A 228 -28.26 -5.58 -20.59
CA TYR A 228 -27.16 -5.98 -21.48
C TYR A 228 -25.87 -5.12 -21.43
N LEU A 229 -24.85 -5.63 -20.74
CA LEU A 229 -23.44 -5.35 -21.02
C LEU A 229 -22.75 -6.70 -21.32
N PRO A 230 -22.11 -6.90 -22.49
CA PRO A 230 -21.49 -8.19 -22.86
C PRO A 230 -20.41 -8.71 -21.89
N LEU A 231 -20.00 -7.90 -20.90
CA LEU A 231 -18.83 -8.16 -20.06
C LEU A 231 -19.14 -8.13 -18.55
N PHE A 232 -20.40 -8.37 -18.13
CA PHE A 232 -20.78 -8.40 -16.71
C PHE A 232 -19.99 -9.44 -15.88
N LYS A 233 -19.45 -10.50 -16.49
CA LYS A 233 -18.50 -11.43 -15.84
C LYS A 233 -17.27 -10.71 -15.26
N TRP A 234 -16.88 -9.57 -15.83
CA TRP A 234 -15.79 -8.74 -15.33
C TRP A 234 -16.15 -7.96 -14.05
N LYS A 235 -17.42 -7.87 -13.68
CA LYS A 235 -17.86 -7.28 -12.40
C LYS A 235 -17.89 -8.30 -11.26
N ASP A 236 -17.94 -9.60 -11.56
CA ASP A 236 -18.01 -10.66 -10.55
C ASP A 236 -16.84 -10.56 -9.55
N PRO A 237 -17.09 -10.25 -8.25
CA PRO A 237 -16.04 -10.13 -7.25
C PRO A 237 -15.29 -11.45 -7.00
N PHE A 238 -15.86 -12.58 -7.41
CA PHE A 238 -15.28 -13.92 -7.25
C PHE A 238 -14.47 -14.39 -8.45
N LEU A 239 -14.41 -13.61 -9.54
CA LEU A 239 -13.62 -13.94 -10.72
C LEU A 239 -12.15 -14.17 -10.34
N THR A 240 -11.65 -15.36 -10.62
CA THR A 240 -10.27 -15.79 -10.35
C THR A 240 -9.31 -15.43 -11.48
N LEU A 241 -8.00 -15.45 -11.22
CA LEU A 241 -6.98 -15.06 -12.22
C LEU A 241 -6.97 -16.06 -13.36
N LYS A 242 -7.25 -17.32 -13.03
CA LYS A 242 -7.46 -18.41 -13.98
C LYS A 242 -8.66 -18.14 -14.89
N GLU A 243 -9.80 -17.72 -14.36
CA GLU A 243 -11.00 -17.46 -15.16
C GLU A 243 -10.84 -16.23 -16.06
N TYR A 244 -10.24 -15.16 -15.52
CA TYR A 244 -9.82 -14.01 -16.32
C TYR A 244 -8.93 -14.47 -17.49
N LEU A 245 -7.86 -15.20 -17.19
CA LEU A 245 -6.94 -15.68 -18.22
C LEU A 245 -7.61 -16.69 -19.15
N SER A 246 -8.56 -17.50 -18.71
CA SER A 246 -9.31 -18.41 -19.59
C SER A 246 -10.16 -17.65 -20.60
N PHE A 247 -10.76 -16.54 -20.19
CA PHE A 247 -11.54 -15.66 -21.06
C PHE A 247 -10.65 -14.93 -22.09
N PHE A 248 -9.40 -14.62 -21.73
CA PHE A 248 -8.45 -13.95 -22.63
C PHE A 248 -7.55 -14.92 -23.43
N LYS A 249 -7.19 -16.09 -22.89
CA LYS A 249 -6.42 -17.15 -23.58
C LYS A 249 -7.19 -17.76 -24.74
N SER A 250 -8.53 -17.66 -24.78
CA SER A 250 -9.29 -18.02 -25.98
C SER A 250 -9.01 -17.11 -27.19
N LEU A 251 -8.25 -16.01 -27.01
CA LEU A 251 -7.81 -15.10 -28.08
C LEU A 251 -6.28 -15.16 -28.34
N PHE A 252 -5.52 -15.86 -27.51
CA PHE A 252 -4.08 -16.07 -27.67
C PHE A 252 -3.75 -17.52 -27.30
N VAL A 253 -3.69 -18.39 -28.31
CA VAL A 253 -3.13 -19.74 -28.14
C VAL A 253 -1.62 -19.64 -28.35
N ASP A 254 -0.86 -20.02 -27.34
CA ASP A 254 0.08 -21.13 -27.47
C ASP A 254 0.40 -21.71 -26.09
N THR A 255 -0.02 -22.96 -25.89
CA THR A 255 0.15 -23.70 -24.65
C THR A 255 1.51 -24.38 -24.66
N ILE A 256 2.49 -23.86 -23.92
CA ILE A 256 3.77 -24.56 -23.72
C ILE A 256 3.60 -25.60 -22.61
N ILE A 257 3.57 -26.87 -23.02
CA ILE A 257 3.62 -28.05 -22.15
C ILE A 257 4.91 -28.03 -21.33
N ILE A 258 4.79 -28.17 -20.00
CA ILE A 258 5.91 -28.29 -19.07
C ILE A 258 6.28 -29.78 -18.96
N GLN A 259 7.43 -30.17 -19.52
CA GLN A 259 8.10 -31.39 -19.10
C GLN A 259 8.92 -31.10 -17.85
N LYS A 260 8.64 -31.81 -16.75
CA LYS A 260 9.45 -31.80 -15.54
C LYS A 260 10.68 -32.67 -15.79
N ASP A 261 11.86 -32.06 -15.80
CA ASP A 261 13.13 -32.78 -15.84
C ASP A 261 13.76 -32.75 -14.44
N PRO A 262 13.92 -33.90 -13.75
CA PRO A 262 14.38 -33.94 -12.37
C PRO A 262 15.91 -34.01 -12.32
N GLN A 263 16.57 -32.86 -12.47
CA GLN A 263 17.96 -32.69 -12.04
C GLN A 263 17.97 -32.04 -10.63
N PRO A 264 18.66 -32.63 -9.63
CA PRO A 264 18.54 -32.23 -8.22
C PRO A 264 19.03 -30.81 -7.89
N CYS A 265 19.75 -30.15 -8.80
CA CYS A 265 20.26 -28.77 -8.65
C CYS A 265 19.42 -27.69 -9.36
N HIS A 266 18.33 -28.05 -10.05
CA HIS A 266 17.48 -27.10 -10.77
C HIS A 266 16.26 -26.71 -9.93
N GLN A 267 15.99 -25.40 -9.85
CA GLN A 267 14.75 -24.88 -9.29
C GLN A 267 13.66 -24.98 -10.36
N SER A 268 12.57 -25.68 -10.05
CA SER A 268 11.43 -25.83 -10.95
C SER A 268 10.26 -24.90 -10.61
N ALA A 269 10.15 -24.48 -9.36
CA ALA A 269 9.07 -23.63 -8.86
C ALA A 269 9.53 -22.18 -8.66
N SER A 270 8.62 -21.24 -8.89
CA SER A 270 8.85 -19.85 -8.54
C SER A 270 9.11 -19.65 -7.04
N THR A 271 10.00 -18.72 -6.71
CA THR A 271 10.35 -18.37 -5.33
C THR A 271 9.81 -16.98 -5.02
N THR A 272 8.78 -16.90 -4.18
CA THR A 272 8.25 -15.64 -3.67
C THR A 272 8.77 -15.37 -2.27
N THR A 273 9.23 -14.15 -2.01
CA THR A 273 9.67 -13.70 -0.68
C THR A 273 9.20 -12.27 -0.41
N ARG A 274 8.90 -11.98 0.86
CA ARG A 274 8.47 -10.66 1.32
C ARG A 274 9.47 -10.08 2.32
N SER A 275 9.59 -8.76 2.29
CA SER A 275 10.16 -7.97 3.37
C SER A 275 9.21 -6.84 3.71
N TYR A 276 9.02 -6.59 4.99
CA TYR A 276 8.03 -5.62 5.47
C TYR A 276 8.65 -4.25 5.75
N ALA A 277 7.81 -3.23 5.82
CA ALA A 277 8.19 -1.90 6.30
C ALA A 277 8.52 -1.93 7.78
N ARG A 278 9.20 -0.87 8.26
CA ARG A 278 9.58 -0.74 9.67
C ARG A 278 9.24 0.62 10.25
N ILE A 279 8.92 0.64 11.53
CA ILE A 279 8.80 1.85 12.36
C ILE A 279 10.01 1.91 13.30
N GLY A 280 10.79 2.98 13.25
CA GLY A 280 11.71 3.35 14.34
C GLY A 280 10.89 3.82 15.52
N LEU A 281 10.62 2.94 16.48
CA LEU A 281 9.80 3.23 17.66
C LEU A 281 10.52 4.23 18.55
N MET A 282 11.81 4.02 18.84
CA MET A 282 12.57 4.89 19.73
C MET A 282 14.05 4.98 19.32
N GLY A 283 14.67 6.12 19.65
CA GLY A 283 16.12 6.35 19.53
C GLY A 283 16.61 6.79 18.16
N ASN A 284 15.80 6.73 17.10
CA ASN A 284 16.14 7.34 15.82
C ASN A 284 16.21 8.88 15.97
N PRO A 285 17.20 9.57 15.35
CA PRO A 285 18.11 9.09 14.30
C PRO A 285 19.48 8.58 14.76
N SER A 286 19.67 8.21 16.04
CA SER A 286 21.00 7.92 16.60
C SER A 286 21.73 6.69 16.02
N ASP A 287 21.07 5.86 15.21
CA ASP A 287 21.66 4.64 14.64
C ASP A 287 22.86 4.93 13.73
N GLY A 288 22.81 6.03 12.96
CA GLY A 288 23.95 6.48 12.15
C GLY A 288 25.05 7.18 12.96
N PHE A 289 24.93 7.27 14.29
CA PHE A 289 25.77 8.06 15.18
C PHE A 289 26.25 7.27 16.40
N TYR A 290 26.38 5.95 16.24
CA TYR A 290 26.81 5.03 17.29
C TYR A 290 25.86 4.95 18.50
N GLY A 291 24.58 5.26 18.28
CA GLY A 291 23.54 5.24 19.31
C GLY A 291 22.81 3.90 19.40
N LYS A 292 21.59 3.97 19.95
CA LYS A 292 20.73 2.80 20.19
C LYS A 292 19.32 3.07 19.70
N THR A 293 18.64 2.05 19.17
CA THR A 293 17.27 2.17 18.67
C THR A 293 16.40 0.98 19.05
N ILE A 294 15.08 1.20 19.03
CA ILE A 294 14.07 0.13 19.00
C ILE A 294 13.26 0.30 17.74
N SER A 295 13.11 -0.77 16.96
CA SER A 295 12.30 -0.78 15.75
C SER A 295 11.30 -1.94 15.74
N LEU A 296 10.14 -1.68 15.13
CA LEU A 296 9.07 -2.63 14.91
C LEU A 296 9.00 -2.95 13.43
N LEU A 297 8.92 -4.23 13.06
CA LEU A 297 8.52 -4.63 11.71
C LEU A 297 6.99 -4.54 11.62
N ILE A 298 6.45 -3.98 10.52
CA ILE A 298 5.00 -3.79 10.36
C ILE A 298 4.48 -4.45 9.09
N SER A 299 3.46 -5.30 9.22
CA SER A 299 2.88 -6.04 8.09
C SER A 299 1.93 -5.20 7.23
N ASN A 300 1.62 -3.96 7.65
CA ASN A 300 0.86 -3.00 6.87
C ASN A 300 1.40 -2.79 5.45
N PHE A 301 2.72 -2.80 5.30
CA PHE A 301 3.36 -2.56 4.03
C PHE A 301 4.51 -3.53 3.79
N PHE A 302 4.70 -3.92 2.55
CA PHE A 302 5.70 -4.89 2.14
C PHE A 302 6.30 -4.57 0.77
N ALA A 303 7.49 -5.11 0.54
CA ALA A 303 8.06 -5.36 -0.77
C ALA A 303 8.09 -6.88 -0.99
N GLU A 304 7.57 -7.32 -2.13
CA GLU A 304 7.55 -8.72 -2.56
C GLU A 304 8.45 -8.87 -3.79
N ILE A 305 9.26 -9.93 -3.80
CA ILE A 305 10.06 -10.35 -4.93
C ILE A 305 9.70 -11.78 -5.29
N THR A 306 9.43 -12.00 -6.57
CA THR A 306 9.23 -13.33 -7.15
C THR A 306 10.30 -13.62 -8.17
N LEU A 307 11.11 -14.65 -7.91
CA LEU A 307 12.09 -15.17 -8.87
C LEU A 307 11.49 -16.39 -9.58
N ILE A 308 11.29 -16.26 -10.88
CA ILE A 308 10.79 -17.33 -11.74
C ILE A 308 11.99 -18.03 -12.37
N PRO A 309 12.28 -19.29 -12.02
CA PRO A 309 13.40 -20.01 -12.63
C PRO A 309 13.23 -20.12 -14.13
N ASN A 310 14.32 -19.97 -14.88
CA ASN A 310 14.29 -20.31 -16.30
C ASN A 310 14.17 -21.82 -16.45
N LYS A 311 13.28 -22.24 -17.37
CA LYS A 311 13.16 -23.65 -17.75
C LYS A 311 14.49 -24.15 -18.30
N PHE A 312 14.84 -25.39 -17.97
CA PHE A 312 16.04 -26.01 -18.48
C PHE A 312 15.99 -26.05 -20.02
N THR A 313 16.99 -25.45 -20.65
CA THR A 313 17.21 -25.53 -22.09
C THR A 313 18.72 -25.60 -22.31
N HIS A 314 19.20 -26.33 -23.31
CA HIS A 314 20.62 -26.32 -23.69
C HIS A 314 21.07 -25.02 -24.38
N THR A 315 20.34 -23.93 -24.18
CA THR A 315 20.56 -22.64 -24.84
C THR A 315 21.04 -21.58 -23.85
N GLN A 316 21.62 -20.50 -24.35
CA GLN A 316 22.01 -19.34 -23.53
C GLN A 316 20.84 -18.71 -22.74
N LYS A 317 19.58 -19.02 -23.11
CA LYS A 317 18.40 -18.55 -22.37
C LYS A 317 18.34 -19.10 -20.95
N TYR A 318 18.90 -20.29 -20.69
CA TYR A 318 18.87 -20.92 -19.37
C TYR A 318 19.54 -20.06 -18.29
N SER A 319 20.70 -19.48 -18.59
CA SER A 319 21.46 -18.65 -17.63
C SER A 319 21.07 -17.18 -17.63
N LYS A 320 20.05 -16.78 -18.41
CA LYS A 320 19.65 -15.37 -18.57
C LYS A 320 18.98 -14.83 -17.30
N ILE A 321 19.34 -13.63 -16.87
CA ILE A 321 18.61 -12.91 -15.82
C ILE A 321 17.83 -11.78 -16.48
N GLU A 322 16.52 -11.68 -16.19
CA GLU A 322 15.67 -10.61 -16.70
C GLU A 322 14.87 -9.97 -15.56
N PHE A 323 14.72 -8.66 -15.59
CA PHE A 323 13.84 -7.94 -14.66
C PHE A 323 12.56 -7.60 -15.40
N LEU A 324 11.45 -8.15 -14.93
CA LEU A 324 10.14 -7.91 -15.51
C LEU A 324 9.57 -6.61 -14.94
N HIS A 325 8.92 -5.85 -15.81
CA HIS A 325 8.32 -4.56 -15.45
C HIS A 325 6.85 -4.78 -15.10
N SER A 326 6.46 -4.57 -13.85
CA SER A 326 5.04 -4.48 -13.50
C SER A 326 4.48 -3.12 -13.91
N MET A 327 3.30 -3.12 -14.51
CA MET A 327 2.55 -1.93 -14.94
C MET A 327 2.25 -0.97 -13.76
N ILE A 328 2.27 -1.47 -12.53
CA ILE A 328 2.00 -0.69 -11.31
C ILE A 328 3.27 -0.07 -10.73
N THR A 329 4.43 -0.72 -10.90
CA THR A 329 5.65 -0.34 -10.18
C THR A 329 6.72 0.27 -11.07
N THR A 330 6.80 -0.03 -12.37
CA THR A 330 7.82 0.55 -13.25
C THR A 330 7.28 0.85 -14.64
N THR A 331 7.22 2.14 -14.96
CA THR A 331 6.71 2.65 -16.24
C THR A 331 7.89 2.92 -17.17
N PHE A 332 8.03 2.14 -18.24
CA PHE A 332 8.98 2.39 -19.34
C PHE A 332 8.29 2.86 -20.62
N SER A 333 6.95 2.84 -20.63
CA SER A 333 6.10 3.37 -21.68
C SER A 333 5.19 4.44 -21.10
N PHE A 334 5.22 5.63 -21.68
CA PHE A 334 4.46 6.78 -21.19
C PHE A 334 3.40 7.16 -22.20
N LEU A 335 2.21 7.57 -21.75
CA LEU A 335 1.14 8.01 -22.65
C LEU A 335 1.54 9.26 -23.44
N SER A 336 2.31 10.16 -22.83
CA SER A 336 2.73 11.42 -23.42
C SER A 336 4.01 11.96 -22.74
N ILE A 337 4.63 12.97 -23.36
CA ILE A 337 5.76 13.70 -22.76
C ILE A 337 5.38 14.38 -21.43
N GLU A 338 4.14 14.84 -21.32
CA GLU A 338 3.59 15.42 -20.09
C GLU A 338 3.51 14.36 -18.98
N SER A 339 2.99 13.17 -19.30
CA SER A 339 2.92 12.05 -18.36
C SER A 339 4.31 11.61 -17.89
N LEU A 340 5.28 11.54 -18.82
CA LEU A 340 6.67 11.27 -18.49
C LEU A 340 7.26 12.33 -17.56
N SER A 341 7.05 13.62 -17.86
CA SER A 341 7.54 14.74 -17.05
C SER A 341 6.96 14.70 -15.64
N ILE A 342 5.63 14.55 -15.52
CA ILE A 342 4.92 14.46 -14.25
C ILE A 342 5.45 13.28 -13.43
N LEU A 343 5.49 12.07 -14.01
CA LEU A 343 5.96 10.88 -13.30
C LEU A 343 7.44 10.97 -12.93
N SER A 344 8.30 11.49 -13.82
CA SER A 344 9.74 11.63 -13.52
C SER A 344 9.99 12.64 -12.40
N PHE A 345 9.18 13.69 -12.32
CA PHE A 345 9.27 14.69 -11.26
C PHE A 345 8.94 14.12 -9.87
N THR A 346 8.01 13.16 -9.73
CA THR A 346 7.72 12.57 -8.40
C THR A 346 8.36 11.23 -8.15
N GLU A 347 8.45 10.41 -9.18
CA GLU A 347 9.07 9.11 -9.06
C GLU A 347 10.59 9.21 -9.04
N GLY A 348 11.12 10.35 -9.46
CA GLY A 348 12.54 10.51 -9.77
C GLY A 348 12.90 9.70 -11.01
N TYR A 349 14.19 9.71 -11.32
CA TYR A 349 14.75 9.04 -12.50
C TYR A 349 15.36 7.67 -12.17
N ALA A 350 15.39 7.32 -10.87
CA ALA A 350 16.06 6.13 -10.37
C ALA A 350 15.08 4.96 -10.21
N ASN A 351 15.15 4.00 -11.13
CA ASN A 351 14.32 2.80 -11.10
C ASN A 351 14.85 1.77 -10.09
N ALA A 352 13.95 0.92 -9.58
CA ALA A 352 14.30 -0.19 -8.68
C ALA A 352 15.37 -1.13 -9.28
N ASN A 353 15.50 -1.16 -10.61
CA ASN A 353 16.52 -1.92 -11.34
C ASN A 353 17.95 -1.70 -10.81
N ARG A 354 18.31 -0.48 -10.39
CA ARG A 354 19.64 -0.23 -9.80
C ARG A 354 19.85 -1.01 -8.50
N LEU A 355 18.80 -1.13 -7.69
CA LEU A 355 18.82 -1.90 -6.45
C LEU A 355 18.97 -3.39 -6.76
N PHE A 356 18.25 -3.89 -7.78
CA PHE A 356 18.34 -5.28 -8.19
C PHE A 356 19.74 -5.67 -8.67
N GLN A 357 20.32 -4.86 -9.55
CA GLN A 357 21.68 -5.10 -10.07
C GLN A 357 22.72 -5.09 -8.95
N ALA A 358 22.68 -4.06 -8.09
CA ALA A 358 23.59 -3.94 -6.96
C ALA A 358 23.45 -5.12 -5.98
N THR A 359 22.21 -5.52 -5.65
CA THR A 359 21.95 -6.67 -4.77
C THR A 359 22.51 -7.96 -5.36
N CYS A 360 22.22 -8.26 -6.63
CA CYS A 360 22.74 -9.45 -7.31
C CYS A 360 24.28 -9.45 -7.36
N LYS A 361 24.90 -8.29 -7.60
CA LYS A 361 26.37 -8.17 -7.63
C LYS A 361 26.97 -8.43 -6.25
N VAL A 362 26.49 -7.76 -5.21
CA VAL A 362 26.98 -7.93 -3.83
C VAL A 362 26.81 -9.39 -3.38
N PHE A 363 25.64 -9.98 -3.63
CA PHE A 363 25.38 -11.39 -3.34
C PHE A 363 26.37 -12.31 -4.06
N PHE A 364 26.56 -12.13 -5.37
CA PHE A 364 27.48 -12.95 -6.17
C PHE A 364 28.93 -12.82 -5.70
N VAL A 365 29.40 -11.59 -5.45
CA VAL A 365 30.77 -11.32 -4.99
C VAL A 365 31.00 -11.93 -3.61
N TYR A 366 30.05 -11.80 -2.69
CA TYR A 366 30.14 -12.41 -1.37
C TYR A 366 30.19 -13.94 -1.46
N CYS A 367 29.31 -14.55 -2.27
CA CYS A 367 29.30 -15.99 -2.47
C CYS A 367 30.60 -16.51 -3.07
N LYS A 368 31.11 -15.82 -4.11
CA LYS A 368 32.38 -16.18 -4.75
C LYS A 368 33.56 -16.07 -3.79
N THR A 369 33.59 -15.03 -2.95
CA THR A 369 34.68 -14.81 -1.98
C THR A 369 34.67 -15.84 -0.86
N ASN A 370 33.48 -16.32 -0.46
CA ASN A 370 33.31 -17.34 0.58
C ASN A 370 33.17 -18.76 0.03
N ASN A 371 33.48 -18.97 -1.26
CA ASN A 371 33.42 -20.28 -1.94
C ASN A 371 32.05 -20.97 -1.91
N PHE A 372 30.95 -20.21 -1.84
CA PHE A 372 29.60 -20.75 -2.04
C PHE A 372 29.38 -21.04 -3.53
N THR A 373 28.95 -22.25 -3.84
CA THR A 373 28.71 -22.69 -5.22
C THR A 373 27.34 -22.24 -5.70
N LEU A 374 27.30 -21.33 -6.67
CA LEU A 374 26.06 -20.87 -7.30
C LEU A 374 25.84 -21.62 -8.62
N HIS A 375 24.64 -22.19 -8.81
CA HIS A 375 24.29 -22.81 -10.08
C HIS A 375 24.08 -21.77 -11.19
N LYS A 376 24.23 -22.19 -12.46
CA LYS A 376 24.14 -21.29 -13.62
C LYS A 376 22.71 -20.95 -14.06
N GLN A 377 21.69 -21.51 -13.40
CA GLN A 377 20.29 -21.18 -13.70
C GLN A 377 20.03 -19.68 -13.51
N GLY A 378 19.53 -19.05 -14.57
CA GLY A 378 19.01 -17.70 -14.52
C GLY A 378 17.55 -17.67 -14.08
N PHE A 379 17.02 -16.47 -13.91
CA PHE A 379 15.67 -16.26 -13.44
C PHE A 379 15.09 -14.96 -13.98
N ARG A 380 13.77 -14.84 -13.86
CA ARG A 380 13.06 -13.60 -14.15
C ARG A 380 12.50 -13.04 -12.86
N LEU A 381 12.83 -11.79 -12.57
CA LEU A 381 12.48 -11.11 -11.33
C LEU A 381 11.24 -10.26 -11.56
N CYS A 382 10.19 -10.53 -10.78
CA CYS A 382 9.04 -9.63 -10.60
C CYS A 382 9.13 -8.96 -9.23
N TYR A 383 8.71 -7.71 -9.13
CA TYR A 383 8.61 -7.02 -7.84
C TYR A 383 7.32 -6.23 -7.69
N GLU A 384 6.81 -6.23 -6.47
CA GLU A 384 5.65 -5.47 -6.04
C GLU A 384 5.95 -4.77 -4.71
N THR A 385 5.42 -3.56 -4.50
CA THR A 385 5.45 -2.94 -3.18
C THR A 385 4.27 -1.99 -2.99
N ASN A 386 3.74 -1.99 -1.77
CA ASN A 386 2.77 -1.00 -1.30
C ASN A 386 3.37 -0.06 -0.25
N ILE A 387 4.70 -0.09 -0.02
CA ILE A 387 5.39 0.82 0.91
C ILE A 387 5.38 2.23 0.29
N PRO A 388 4.78 3.24 0.94
CA PRO A 388 4.76 4.58 0.39
C PRO A 388 6.20 5.11 0.25
N ARG A 389 6.49 5.73 -0.89
CA ARG A 389 7.85 6.26 -1.16
C ARG A 389 8.11 7.48 -0.29
N GLN A 390 9.37 7.65 0.12
CA GLN A 390 9.86 8.85 0.81
C GLN A 390 9.18 9.26 2.12
N VAL A 391 8.37 8.39 2.75
CA VAL A 391 7.75 8.66 4.06
C VAL A 391 8.49 8.04 5.25
N GLY A 392 9.75 7.64 5.06
CA GLY A 392 10.58 7.12 6.16
C GLY A 392 10.17 5.73 6.66
N LEU A 393 9.50 4.90 5.86
CA LEU A 393 9.08 3.52 6.18
C LEU A 393 10.02 2.41 5.63
N SER A 394 11.23 2.77 5.17
CA SER A 394 12.28 1.84 4.69
C SER A 394 11.91 1.01 3.46
N GLY A 395 11.33 1.67 2.45
CA GLY A 395 10.97 1.01 1.19
C GLY A 395 12.17 0.44 0.40
N SER A 396 13.27 1.19 0.29
CA SER A 396 14.45 0.73 -0.49
C SER A 396 15.11 -0.50 0.13
N SER A 397 15.39 -0.45 1.43
CA SER A 397 15.98 -1.58 2.15
C SER A 397 15.04 -2.78 2.22
N ALA A 398 13.71 -2.58 2.23
CA ALA A 398 12.74 -3.68 2.11
C ALA A 398 12.88 -4.40 0.76
N ILE A 399 12.98 -3.65 -0.34
CA ILE A 399 13.14 -4.21 -1.68
C ILE A 399 14.44 -5.03 -1.77
N ILE A 400 15.56 -4.47 -1.28
CA ILE A 400 16.85 -5.16 -1.26
C ILE A 400 16.78 -6.43 -0.40
N THR A 401 16.18 -6.33 0.79
CA THR A 401 16.04 -7.47 1.71
C THR A 401 15.17 -8.59 1.12
N ALA A 402 14.06 -8.24 0.46
CA ALA A 402 13.21 -9.21 -0.22
C ALA A 402 14.00 -9.93 -1.33
N LEU A 403 14.73 -9.19 -2.17
CA LEU A 403 15.56 -9.82 -3.21
C LEU A 403 16.69 -10.67 -2.61
N TRP A 404 17.33 -10.22 -1.55
CA TRP A 404 18.36 -10.98 -0.84
C TRP A 404 17.83 -12.34 -0.36
N LYS A 405 16.67 -12.34 0.32
CA LYS A 405 15.98 -13.57 0.74
C LYS A 405 15.61 -14.46 -0.44
N ALA A 406 15.13 -13.86 -1.54
CA ALA A 406 14.79 -14.60 -2.75
C ALA A 406 16.01 -15.29 -3.36
N LEU A 407 17.16 -14.60 -3.43
CA LEU A 407 18.41 -15.15 -3.94
C LEU A 407 18.95 -16.27 -3.04
N MET A 408 18.93 -16.08 -1.71
CA MET A 408 19.29 -17.11 -0.75
C MET A 408 18.46 -18.38 -0.96
N LYS A 409 17.14 -18.26 -1.04
CA LYS A 409 16.23 -19.40 -1.29
C LYS A 409 16.42 -20.01 -2.68
N PHE A 410 16.62 -19.20 -3.72
CA PHE A 410 16.84 -19.65 -5.08
C PHE A 410 18.12 -20.48 -5.20
N TYR A 411 19.21 -20.02 -4.60
CA TYR A 411 20.50 -20.71 -4.57
C TYR A 411 20.67 -21.70 -3.41
N ARG A 412 19.63 -21.92 -2.59
CA ARG A 412 19.61 -22.82 -1.43
C ARG A 412 20.72 -22.55 -0.41
N ILE A 413 20.95 -21.27 -0.14
CA ILE A 413 21.86 -20.80 0.90
C ILE A 413 21.01 -20.48 2.14
N GLY A 414 21.31 -21.14 3.26
CA GLY A 414 20.61 -20.97 4.52
C GLY A 414 21.19 -19.89 5.43
N ASN A 415 20.55 -19.72 6.59
CA ASN A 415 21.00 -18.81 7.64
C ASN A 415 22.27 -19.31 8.36
N ASP A 416 22.60 -20.61 8.25
CA ASP A 416 23.81 -21.20 8.81
C ASP A 416 25.04 -20.78 8.00
N GLU A 417 24.91 -20.64 6.68
CA GLU A 417 25.97 -20.15 5.81
C GLU A 417 26.09 -18.62 5.83
N ILE A 418 24.96 -17.90 5.88
CA ILE A 418 24.94 -16.44 5.97
C ILE A 418 24.03 -16.02 7.12
N SER A 419 24.62 -15.76 8.29
CA SER A 419 23.86 -15.35 9.48
C SER A 419 23.05 -14.06 9.24
N LEU A 420 21.92 -13.91 9.94
CA LEU A 420 21.05 -12.73 9.82
C LEU A 420 21.79 -11.39 10.04
N ALA A 421 22.78 -11.38 10.93
CA ALA A 421 23.61 -10.20 11.18
C ALA A 421 24.50 -9.87 9.98
N MET A 422 25.08 -10.89 9.34
CA MET A 422 25.86 -10.74 8.12
C MET A 422 24.96 -10.34 6.93
N GLN A 423 23.76 -10.92 6.81
CA GLN A 423 22.78 -10.51 5.80
C GLN A 423 22.47 -9.02 5.93
N ALA A 424 22.16 -8.54 7.15
CA ALA A 424 21.91 -7.13 7.40
C ALA A 424 23.11 -6.25 6.95
N LYS A 425 24.34 -6.64 7.30
CA LYS A 425 25.55 -5.94 6.87
C LYS A 425 25.66 -5.88 5.33
N LEU A 426 25.48 -7.00 4.64
CA LEU A 426 25.60 -7.05 3.17
C LEU A 426 24.50 -6.24 2.48
N ILE A 427 23.28 -6.25 3.04
CA ILE A 427 22.17 -5.41 2.57
C ILE A 427 22.50 -3.91 2.73
N LEU A 428 23.19 -3.52 3.81
CA LEU A 428 23.69 -2.15 3.96
C LEU A 428 24.74 -1.82 2.90
N ASP A 429 25.67 -2.75 2.63
CA ASP A 429 26.76 -2.57 1.68
C ASP A 429 26.21 -2.34 0.24
N VAL A 430 25.04 -2.91 -0.10
CA VAL A 430 24.33 -2.62 -1.37
C VAL A 430 24.02 -1.13 -1.52
N GLU A 431 23.49 -0.47 -0.49
CA GLU A 431 23.16 0.96 -0.57
C GLU A 431 24.42 1.81 -0.39
N LEU A 432 25.21 1.54 0.64
CA LEU A 432 26.30 2.41 1.07
C LEU A 432 27.53 2.30 0.16
N ILE A 433 28.00 1.08 -0.10
CA ILE A 433 29.27 0.84 -0.81
C ILE A 433 29.03 0.77 -2.32
N GLU A 434 28.05 -0.03 -2.75
CA GLU A 434 27.82 -0.27 -4.17
C GLU A 434 27.12 0.91 -4.87
N LEU A 435 26.13 1.52 -4.21
CA LEU A 435 25.33 2.60 -4.80
C LEU A 435 25.70 4.00 -4.29
N GLY A 436 26.55 4.12 -3.27
CA GLY A 436 26.91 5.41 -2.67
C GLY A 436 25.74 6.17 -2.03
N ILE A 437 24.69 5.45 -1.63
CA ILE A 437 23.49 6.00 -1.01
C ILE A 437 23.71 6.02 0.51
N ASN A 438 23.54 7.19 1.12
CA ASN A 438 23.57 7.30 2.57
C ASN A 438 22.38 6.56 3.19
N ALA A 439 22.63 5.60 4.07
CA ALA A 439 21.64 4.74 4.70
C ALA A 439 21.93 4.58 6.20
N GLY A 440 20.88 4.46 7.03
CA GLY A 440 21.03 4.23 8.49
C GLY A 440 21.60 2.86 8.83
N LEU A 441 21.57 2.43 10.11
CA LEU A 441 21.92 1.07 10.56
C LEU A 441 20.75 0.20 11.08
N GLN A 442 19.63 0.79 11.51
CA GLN A 442 18.46 0.02 11.99
C GLN A 442 17.62 -0.77 10.93
N ASP A 443 17.24 -0.18 9.80
CA ASP A 443 16.33 -0.71 8.77
C ASP A 443 16.66 -2.14 8.31
N ARG A 444 17.90 -2.38 7.87
CA ARG A 444 18.36 -3.70 7.41
C ARG A 444 18.38 -4.74 8.52
N VAL A 445 18.63 -4.33 9.76
CA VAL A 445 18.66 -5.25 10.90
C VAL A 445 17.24 -5.71 11.20
N ILE A 446 16.29 -4.78 11.38
CA ILE A 446 14.89 -5.16 11.65
C ILE A 446 14.27 -5.97 10.50
N GLN A 447 14.60 -5.66 9.24
CA GLN A 447 14.07 -6.39 8.07
C GLN A 447 14.71 -7.78 7.87
N SER A 448 15.96 -7.97 8.32
CA SER A 448 16.64 -9.27 8.30
C SER A 448 16.19 -10.16 9.46
N PHE A 449 15.98 -9.60 10.66
CA PHE A 449 15.64 -10.37 11.86
C PHE A 449 14.13 -10.60 12.02
N GLY A 450 13.33 -9.59 11.71
CA GLY A 450 11.87 -9.55 11.93
C GLY A 450 11.45 -9.34 13.39
N GLY A 451 10.15 -9.21 13.62
CA GLY A 451 9.57 -8.94 14.94
C GLY A 451 9.85 -7.53 15.46
N VAL A 452 10.35 -7.45 16.70
CA VAL A 452 10.79 -6.21 17.35
C VAL A 452 12.24 -6.35 17.79
N MET A 453 13.06 -5.35 17.49
CA MET A 453 14.48 -5.37 17.78
C MET A 453 14.90 -4.14 18.57
N TYR A 454 15.59 -4.37 19.69
CA TYR A 454 16.47 -3.40 20.33
C TYR A 454 17.87 -3.55 19.74
N MET A 455 18.48 -2.45 19.32
CA MET A 455 19.74 -2.43 18.58
C MET A 455 20.69 -1.43 19.20
N ASP A 456 21.92 -1.86 19.45
CA ASP A 456 23.00 -1.03 19.98
C ASP A 456 24.16 -1.00 18.97
N PHE A 457 24.45 0.19 18.47
CA PHE A 457 25.45 0.47 17.43
C PHE A 457 26.71 1.11 18.00
N LYS A 458 27.00 0.96 19.30
CA LYS A 458 28.20 1.53 19.92
C LYS A 458 29.47 1.13 19.13
N ASN A 459 30.27 2.13 18.76
CA ASN A 459 31.41 1.95 17.84
C ASN A 459 32.41 0.89 18.30
N GLU A 460 32.80 0.92 19.58
CA GLU A 460 33.73 -0.05 20.18
C GLU A 460 33.31 -1.51 19.98
N PHE A 461 32.00 -1.78 20.02
CA PHE A 461 31.45 -3.11 19.80
C PHE A 461 31.42 -3.46 18.32
N MET A 462 31.00 -2.52 17.46
CA MET A 462 30.94 -2.76 16.02
C MET A 462 32.32 -3.02 15.41
N GLU A 463 33.33 -2.23 15.78
CA GLU A 463 34.71 -2.43 15.29
C GLU A 463 35.25 -3.82 15.63
N LYS A 464 34.98 -4.30 16.85
CA LYS A 464 35.38 -5.65 17.31
C LYS A 464 34.62 -6.78 16.61
N ASN A 465 33.42 -6.51 16.08
CA ASN A 465 32.53 -7.51 15.49
C ASN A 465 32.33 -7.28 13.97
N GLY A 466 33.30 -6.68 13.28
CA GLY A 466 33.28 -6.55 11.81
C GLY A 466 32.16 -5.65 11.27
N GLY A 467 31.78 -4.62 12.03
CA GLY A 467 30.70 -3.68 11.70
C GLY A 467 29.32 -4.12 12.18
N ILE A 468 29.22 -5.18 12.98
CA ILE A 468 27.95 -5.73 13.49
C ILE A 468 27.66 -5.19 14.90
N GLY A 469 26.47 -4.60 15.07
CA GLY A 469 25.98 -4.13 16.37
C GLY A 469 25.41 -5.25 17.25
N LYS A 470 25.04 -4.90 18.49
CA LYS A 470 24.36 -5.83 19.41
C LYS A 470 22.86 -5.77 19.16
N TYR A 471 22.27 -6.90 18.77
CA TYR A 471 20.87 -6.98 18.39
C TYR A 471 20.12 -7.91 19.35
N ILE A 472 19.04 -7.41 19.97
CA ILE A 472 18.26 -8.12 20.97
C ILE A 472 16.79 -8.11 20.53
N ARG A 473 16.19 -9.30 20.39
CA ARG A 473 14.76 -9.43 20.14
C ARG A 473 13.97 -9.00 21.38
N VAL A 474 12.95 -8.18 21.17
CA VAL A 474 11.95 -7.84 22.19
C VAL A 474 10.67 -8.60 21.85
N PRO A 475 10.02 -9.29 22.80
CA PRO A 475 8.71 -9.90 22.56
C PRO A 475 7.68 -8.84 22.15
N SER A 476 6.94 -9.09 21.06
CA SER A 476 6.00 -8.12 20.48
C SER A 476 4.80 -7.86 21.41
N GLU A 477 4.48 -8.81 22.28
CA GLU A 477 3.42 -8.73 23.28
C GLU A 477 3.71 -7.68 24.36
N LEU A 478 4.98 -7.27 24.51
CA LEU A 478 5.37 -6.21 25.44
C LEU A 478 5.07 -4.81 24.88
N ILE A 479 4.87 -4.68 23.57
CA ILE A 479 4.59 -3.40 22.93
C ILE A 479 3.16 -2.97 23.26
N PRO A 480 2.95 -1.76 23.83
CA PRO A 480 1.60 -1.27 24.12
C PRO A 480 0.73 -1.24 22.86
N ARG A 481 -0.50 -1.75 22.99
CA ARG A 481 -1.52 -1.69 21.93
C ARG A 481 -1.98 -0.25 21.68
N GLY A 482 -2.55 -0.01 20.49
CA GLY A 482 -3.08 1.30 20.11
C GLY A 482 -2.11 2.18 19.33
N LEU A 483 -1.03 1.61 18.80
CA LEU A 483 -0.15 2.30 17.86
C LEU A 483 -0.86 2.52 16.53
N TRP A 484 -0.73 3.74 16.02
CA TRP A 484 -1.20 4.13 14.68
C TRP A 484 -0.09 4.89 13.96
N ILE A 485 -0.19 4.95 12.64
CA ILE A 485 0.67 5.76 11.79
C ILE A 485 -0.14 6.77 11.02
N ALA A 486 0.45 7.92 10.79
CA ALA A 486 -0.01 8.85 9.77
C ALA A 486 1.14 9.25 8.87
N TYR A 487 0.88 9.40 7.57
CA TYR A 487 1.92 9.77 6.61
C TYR A 487 1.39 10.68 5.52
N GLU A 488 2.30 11.40 4.89
CA GLU A 488 2.01 12.27 3.77
C GLU A 488 1.67 11.44 2.53
N GLY A 489 0.49 11.64 1.95
CA GLY A 489 0.08 10.93 0.73
C GLY A 489 0.94 11.27 -0.49
N ASN A 490 1.51 12.49 -0.51
CA ASN A 490 2.34 13.03 -1.59
C ASN A 490 3.58 13.73 -1.01
N PRO A 491 4.61 12.98 -0.58
CA PRO A 491 5.77 13.57 0.06
C PRO A 491 6.57 14.47 -0.89
N SER A 492 7.09 15.56 -0.34
CA SER A 492 8.08 16.40 -1.01
C SER A 492 9.51 15.88 -0.73
N ASP A 493 10.40 16.04 -1.71
CA ASP A 493 11.74 15.46 -1.74
C ASP A 493 12.62 16.01 -0.59
N SER A 494 12.57 15.37 0.58
CA SER A 494 13.25 15.81 1.82
C SER A 494 14.69 15.26 1.95
N SER A 495 15.16 14.54 0.93
CA SER A 495 16.45 13.85 0.89
C SER A 495 17.67 14.78 1.03
N LYS A 496 17.51 16.08 0.80
CA LYS A 496 18.61 17.08 0.85
C LYS A 496 18.91 17.66 2.23
N ILE A 497 18.14 17.33 3.27
CA ILE A 497 18.17 18.11 4.53
C ILE A 497 18.90 17.43 5.71
N HIS A 498 19.40 16.19 5.56
CA HIS A 498 20.10 15.46 6.65
C HIS A 498 21.63 15.65 6.68
N ASN A 499 22.23 16.23 5.64
CA ASN A 499 23.69 16.29 5.49
C ASN A 499 24.38 17.25 6.48
N ASP A 500 23.66 18.22 7.06
CA ASP A 500 24.24 19.19 7.99
C ASP A 500 24.55 18.56 9.37
N VAL A 501 23.61 17.82 9.94
CA VAL A 501 23.76 17.19 11.27
C VAL A 501 24.90 16.19 11.28
N ARG A 502 25.06 15.40 10.21
CA ARG A 502 26.16 14.45 10.08
C ARG A 502 27.52 15.15 10.08
N LYS A 503 27.67 16.21 9.29
CA LYS A 503 28.91 17.00 9.23
C LYS A 503 29.27 17.60 10.59
N ARG A 504 28.28 18.15 11.31
CA ARG A 504 28.49 18.72 12.66
C ARG A 504 28.92 17.67 13.68
N PHE A 505 28.34 16.48 13.62
CA PHE A 505 28.76 15.37 14.45
C PHE A 505 30.21 14.94 14.17
N GLU A 506 30.57 14.79 12.89
CA GLU A 506 31.95 14.45 12.48
C GLU A 506 32.96 15.54 12.85
N ALA A 507 32.53 16.80 12.91
CA ALA A 507 33.31 17.92 13.41
C ALA A 507 33.40 17.99 14.95
N GLY A 508 32.76 17.06 15.68
CA GLY A 508 32.80 17.01 17.15
C GLY A 508 31.90 18.03 17.85
N ASP A 509 30.82 18.49 17.21
CA ASP A 509 29.84 19.40 17.84
C ASP A 509 29.19 18.72 19.06
N LYS A 510 29.58 19.19 20.25
CA LYS A 510 29.12 18.65 21.53
C LYS A 510 27.60 18.65 21.66
N LYS A 511 26.89 19.67 21.13
CA LYS A 511 25.42 19.71 21.21
C LYS A 511 24.80 18.55 20.42
N ILE A 512 25.36 18.22 19.26
CA ILE A 512 24.88 17.10 18.44
C ILE A 512 25.24 15.77 19.11
N SER A 513 26.47 15.61 19.58
CA SER A 513 26.90 14.39 20.28
C SER A 513 26.06 14.12 21.54
N ASP A 514 25.83 15.13 22.38
CA ASP A 514 24.99 15.01 23.58
C ASP A 514 23.54 14.63 23.22
N ALA A 515 22.99 15.20 22.14
CA ALA A 515 21.67 14.81 21.65
C ALA A 515 21.63 13.35 21.16
N MET A 516 22.66 12.85 20.46
CA MET A 516 22.72 11.45 20.03
C MET A 516 22.79 10.49 21.22
N ILE A 517 23.53 10.85 22.27
CA ILE A 517 23.55 10.12 23.54
C ILE A 517 22.16 10.11 24.18
N GLN A 518 21.47 11.27 24.19
CA GLN A 518 20.13 11.37 24.75
C GLN A 518 19.10 10.56 23.97
N PHE A 519 19.15 10.54 22.63
CA PHE A 519 18.33 9.66 21.81
C PHE A 519 18.53 8.18 22.16
N ALA A 520 19.79 7.76 22.29
CA ALA A 520 20.14 6.40 22.70
C ALA A 520 19.60 6.07 24.10
N SER A 521 19.65 7.02 25.03
CA SER A 521 19.06 6.88 26.37
C SER A 521 17.56 6.64 26.33
N PHE A 522 16.81 7.31 25.43
CA PHE A 522 15.37 7.05 25.29
C PHE A 522 15.07 5.62 24.84
N ALA A 523 15.89 5.05 23.95
CA ALA A 523 15.76 3.65 23.54
C ALA A 523 16.06 2.69 24.69
N GLU A 524 17.08 2.97 25.50
CA GLU A 524 17.42 2.16 26.67
C GLU A 524 16.36 2.22 27.77
N GLN A 525 15.83 3.42 28.07
CA GLN A 525 14.70 3.60 28.98
C GLN A 525 13.46 2.86 28.49
N THR A 526 13.19 2.90 27.18
CA THR A 526 12.07 2.15 26.59
C THR A 526 12.28 0.66 26.71
N HIS A 527 13.48 0.15 26.46
CA HIS A 527 13.79 -1.27 26.60
C HIS A 527 13.55 -1.77 28.04
N HIS A 528 14.06 -1.03 29.04
CA HIS A 528 13.82 -1.35 30.45
C HIS A 528 12.32 -1.26 30.81
N LEU A 529 11.63 -0.21 30.36
CA LEU A 529 10.19 -0.03 30.59
C LEU A 529 9.37 -1.20 30.02
N LEU A 530 9.72 -1.71 28.84
CA LEU A 530 9.01 -2.82 28.21
C LEU A 530 9.23 -4.14 28.96
N LEU A 531 10.46 -4.40 29.42
CA LEU A 531 10.84 -5.64 30.11
C LEU A 531 10.42 -5.69 31.59
N ASP A 532 10.17 -4.54 32.22
CA ASP A 532 9.76 -4.49 33.62
C ASP A 532 8.35 -5.07 33.81
N SER A 533 8.26 -6.29 34.37
CA SER A 533 7.00 -6.99 34.62
C SER A 533 6.17 -6.39 35.76
N SER A 534 6.75 -5.53 36.59
CA SER A 534 6.05 -4.86 37.70
C SER A 534 5.15 -3.71 37.23
N ILE A 535 5.39 -3.17 36.04
CA ILE A 535 4.66 -2.04 35.49
C ILE A 535 3.46 -2.54 34.66
N GLN A 536 2.27 -2.04 34.98
CA GLN A 536 1.06 -2.35 34.22
C GLN A 536 1.12 -1.81 32.78
N GLN A 537 0.46 -2.51 31.85
CA GLN A 537 0.46 -2.14 30.42
C GLN A 537 -0.07 -0.72 30.14
N ALA A 538 -1.08 -0.26 30.89
CA ALA A 538 -1.59 1.11 30.78
C ALA A 538 -0.50 2.14 31.15
N THR A 539 0.19 1.94 32.27
CA THR A 539 1.30 2.79 32.69
C THR A 539 2.49 2.72 31.73
N LYS A 540 2.80 1.55 31.16
CA LYS A 540 3.82 1.41 30.10
C LYS A 540 3.46 2.25 28.89
N ARG A 541 2.19 2.22 28.45
CA ARG A 541 1.69 3.03 27.33
C ARG A 541 1.91 4.52 27.58
N VAL A 542 1.47 5.03 28.73
CA VAL A 542 1.61 6.46 29.08
C VAL A 542 3.07 6.88 29.17
N LYS A 543 3.93 6.08 29.82
CA LYS A 543 5.37 6.38 29.91
C LYS A 543 6.06 6.33 28.54
N LEU A 544 5.70 5.36 27.69
CA LEU A 544 6.21 5.27 26.33
C LEU A 544 5.77 6.47 25.48
N ALA A 545 4.51 6.89 25.59
CA ALA A 545 3.99 8.06 24.89
C ALA A 545 4.76 9.34 25.27
N LYS A 546 5.07 9.53 26.57
CA LYS A 546 5.95 10.63 27.02
C LYS A 546 7.34 10.58 26.40
N LEU A 547 7.98 9.41 26.37
CA LEU A 547 9.28 9.22 25.70
C LEU A 547 9.21 9.51 24.20
N MET A 548 8.10 9.18 23.53
CA MET A 548 7.91 9.47 22.11
C MET A 548 7.91 10.99 21.86
N ASN A 549 7.19 11.76 22.68
CA ASN A 549 7.20 13.22 22.60
C ASN A 549 8.57 13.81 22.87
N MET A 550 9.28 13.32 23.89
CA MET A 550 10.65 13.78 24.21
C MET A 550 11.61 13.53 23.05
N ASN A 551 11.53 12.35 22.43
CA ASN A 551 12.32 12.02 21.25
C ASN A 551 12.03 12.98 20.09
N PHE A 552 10.76 13.26 19.78
CA PHE A 552 10.42 14.21 18.73
C PHE A 552 10.87 15.63 19.06
N ASN A 553 10.67 16.10 20.30
CA ASN A 553 11.06 17.45 20.71
C ASN A 553 12.56 17.68 20.56
N LEU A 554 13.38 16.71 20.98
CA LEU A 554 14.83 16.76 20.80
C LEU A 554 15.20 16.78 19.31
N ARG A 555 14.53 15.99 18.47
CA ARG A 555 14.74 16.01 17.01
C ARG A 555 14.42 17.38 16.42
N GLN A 556 13.30 17.99 16.83
CA GLN A 556 12.91 19.31 16.39
C GLN A 556 13.92 20.39 16.81
N GLU A 557 14.46 20.29 18.02
CA GLU A 557 15.50 21.21 18.51
C GLU A 557 16.79 21.12 17.68
N ILE A 558 17.23 19.90 17.37
CA ILE A 558 18.53 19.68 16.70
C ILE A 558 18.47 19.97 15.21
N TYR A 559 17.40 19.56 14.54
CA TYR A 559 17.26 19.74 13.09
C TYR A 559 16.62 21.07 12.70
N GLY A 560 15.85 21.68 13.61
CA GLY A 560 15.10 22.91 13.38
C GLY A 560 13.84 22.71 12.53
N ASN A 561 12.86 23.61 12.70
CA ASN A 561 11.54 23.53 12.06
C ASN A 561 11.59 23.47 10.52
N LYS A 562 12.55 24.16 9.91
CA LYS A 562 12.72 24.17 8.44
C LYS A 562 13.05 22.78 7.92
N THR A 563 13.89 22.04 8.64
CA THR A 563 14.32 20.68 8.27
C THR A 563 13.28 19.64 8.59
N VAL A 564 12.61 19.78 9.74
CA VAL A 564 11.51 18.91 10.12
C VAL A 564 10.37 19.01 9.09
N GLY A 565 10.11 20.21 8.56
CA GLY A 565 9.13 20.44 7.51
C GLY A 565 7.73 20.69 8.06
N LYS A 566 6.97 21.55 7.38
CA LYS A 566 5.65 22.04 7.83
C LYS A 566 4.63 20.91 7.99
N ASN A 567 4.54 20.01 7.01
CA ASN A 567 3.55 18.93 7.00
C ASN A 567 3.79 17.94 8.14
N ASN A 568 5.06 17.62 8.42
CA ASN A 568 5.41 16.79 9.56
C ASN A 568 5.07 17.45 10.90
N LEU A 569 5.36 18.74 11.06
CA LEU A 569 4.99 19.50 12.25
C LEU A 569 3.47 19.52 12.46
N LYS A 570 2.71 19.70 11.37
CA LYS A 570 1.25 19.68 11.39
C LYS A 570 0.69 18.34 11.85
N MET A 571 1.24 17.21 11.37
CA MET A 571 0.84 15.88 11.83
C MET A 571 1.07 15.70 13.35
N ILE A 572 2.21 16.17 13.87
CA ILE A 572 2.53 16.11 15.31
C ILE A 572 1.59 17.02 16.13
N GLU A 573 1.33 18.24 15.65
CA GLU A 573 0.42 19.19 16.30
C GLU A 573 -0.99 18.61 16.42
N LEU A 574 -1.52 18.01 15.34
CA LEU A 574 -2.83 17.36 15.34
C LEU A 574 -2.87 16.19 16.32
N ALA A 575 -1.84 15.33 16.32
CA ALA A 575 -1.76 14.23 17.28
C ALA A 575 -1.88 14.73 18.73
N ARG A 576 -1.08 15.74 19.09
CA ARG A 576 -1.06 16.34 20.42
C ARG A 576 -2.37 17.04 20.79
N LYS A 577 -2.99 17.76 19.83
CA LYS A 577 -4.29 18.41 20.01
C LYS A 577 -5.37 17.43 20.46
N PHE A 578 -5.29 16.17 20.00
CA PHE A 578 -6.24 15.11 20.36
C PHE A 578 -5.74 14.17 21.46
N GLY A 579 -4.67 14.50 22.20
CA GLY A 579 -4.19 13.72 23.35
C GLY A 579 -3.26 12.54 23.00
N PHE A 580 -2.68 12.54 21.81
CA PHE A 580 -1.73 11.51 21.38
C PHE A 580 -0.30 12.05 21.33
N ALA A 581 0.64 11.24 21.82
CA ALA A 581 2.04 11.45 21.57
C ALA A 581 2.33 11.01 20.15
N ALA A 582 3.27 11.67 19.50
CA ALA A 582 3.71 11.27 18.19
C ALA A 582 5.18 11.59 17.96
N LYS A 583 5.81 10.78 17.12
CA LYS A 583 7.18 11.01 16.63
C LYS A 583 7.38 10.39 15.26
N PHE A 584 8.51 10.71 14.63
CA PHE A 584 8.84 10.16 13.32
C PHE A 584 9.12 8.67 13.38
N THR A 585 8.63 7.96 12.36
CA THR A 585 8.97 6.55 12.10
C THR A 585 10.38 6.38 11.54
N GLY A 586 10.92 7.42 10.88
CA GLY A 586 12.22 7.42 10.22
C GLY A 586 12.78 8.84 10.02
N SER A 587 13.20 9.16 8.80
CA SER A 587 13.78 10.47 8.46
C SER A 587 12.76 11.61 8.34
N GLY A 588 11.51 11.31 8.03
CA GLY A 588 10.39 12.24 7.89
C GLY A 588 9.29 11.69 6.97
N GLY A 589 8.16 12.37 6.89
CA GLY A 589 7.03 12.02 6.00
C GLY A 589 6.04 11.02 6.59
N ALA A 590 6.38 10.36 7.70
CA ALA A 590 5.45 9.58 8.52
C ALA A 590 5.72 9.73 10.02
N ILE A 591 4.64 9.70 10.79
CA ILE A 591 4.63 9.67 12.24
C ILE A 591 4.00 8.37 12.75
N VAL A 592 4.45 7.92 13.91
CA VAL A 592 3.77 6.92 14.73
C VAL A 592 3.26 7.61 15.99
N GLY A 593 2.04 7.28 16.40
CA GLY A 593 1.43 7.85 17.59
C GLY A 593 0.88 6.83 18.57
N LEU A 594 0.74 7.28 19.82
CA LEU A 594 0.29 6.48 20.96
C LEU A 594 -0.50 7.36 21.94
N TRP A 595 -1.53 6.78 22.56
CA TRP A 595 -2.38 7.48 23.52
C TRP A 595 -1.63 7.83 24.81
N GLU A 596 -1.73 9.09 25.27
CA GLU A 596 -1.00 9.61 26.43
C GLU A 596 -1.71 9.44 27.77
N ASP A 597 -2.97 9.00 27.78
CA ASP A 597 -3.79 8.87 28.99
C ASP A 597 -4.09 7.39 29.31
N ASP A 598 -4.65 7.13 30.49
CA ASP A 598 -5.16 5.84 30.93
C ASP A 598 -6.56 5.54 30.39
N SER A 599 -7.36 6.57 30.05
CA SER A 599 -8.74 6.41 29.57
C SER A 599 -8.83 5.81 28.15
N VAL A 600 -9.19 4.53 28.06
CA VAL A 600 -9.43 3.82 26.77
C VAL A 600 -10.64 4.36 26.02
N LYS A 601 -11.68 4.80 26.74
CA LYS A 601 -12.89 5.37 26.12
C LYS A 601 -12.57 6.67 25.37
N ASP A 602 -11.78 7.53 26.00
CA ASP A 602 -11.37 8.80 25.39
C ASP A 602 -10.40 8.58 24.25
N MET A 603 -9.52 7.57 24.33
CA MET A 603 -8.68 7.16 23.21
C MET A 603 -9.51 6.82 21.97
N ILE A 604 -10.56 5.99 22.10
CA ILE A 604 -11.39 5.57 20.96
C ILE A 604 -12.12 6.77 20.35
N LEU A 605 -12.67 7.66 21.19
CA LEU A 605 -13.36 8.85 20.70
C LEU A 605 -12.40 9.84 20.01
N ASN A 606 -11.22 10.06 20.59
CA ASN A 606 -10.27 11.03 20.08
C ASN A 606 -9.49 10.52 18.87
N VAL A 607 -9.25 9.22 18.74
CA VAL A 607 -8.60 8.67 17.54
C VAL A 607 -9.49 8.82 16.30
N GLU A 608 -10.82 8.68 16.43
CA GLU A 608 -11.76 8.96 15.34
C GLU A 608 -11.68 10.43 14.90
N LYS A 609 -11.69 11.36 15.85
CA LYS A 609 -11.56 12.79 15.57
C LYS A 609 -10.21 13.14 14.95
N LEU A 610 -9.12 12.59 15.49
CA LEU A 610 -7.77 12.76 14.97
C LEU A 610 -7.65 12.24 13.54
N LYS A 611 -8.15 11.02 13.27
CA LYS A 611 -8.18 10.44 11.93
C LYS A 611 -8.88 11.37 10.95
N ASN A 612 -10.04 11.91 11.33
CA ASN A 612 -10.80 12.81 10.46
C ASN A 612 -10.04 14.12 10.17
N GLU A 613 -9.40 14.72 11.17
CA GLU A 613 -8.62 15.96 10.96
C GLU A 613 -7.34 15.72 10.16
N LEU A 614 -6.65 14.59 10.37
CA LEU A 614 -5.50 14.20 9.55
C LEU A 614 -5.90 14.02 8.08
N GLN A 615 -7.02 13.35 7.82
CA GLN A 615 -7.53 13.12 6.47
C GLN A 615 -7.94 14.42 5.78
N LYS A 616 -8.58 15.36 6.49
CA LYS A 616 -8.91 16.70 5.94
C LYS A 616 -7.66 17.45 5.45
N GLU A 617 -6.53 17.26 6.12
CA GLU A 617 -5.25 17.88 5.78
C GLU A 617 -4.48 17.08 4.70
N GLY A 618 -5.07 16.01 4.16
CA GLY A 618 -4.49 15.18 3.09
C GLY A 618 -3.51 14.11 3.57
N PHE A 619 -3.43 13.85 4.88
CA PHE A 619 -2.64 12.77 5.43
C PHE A 619 -3.40 11.43 5.40
N VAL A 620 -2.64 10.34 5.26
CA VAL A 620 -3.19 8.99 5.34
C VAL A 620 -3.00 8.45 6.74
N PHE A 621 -4.02 7.81 7.31
CA PHE A 621 -4.01 7.21 8.64
C PHE A 621 -4.18 5.69 8.55
N CYS A 622 -3.37 4.93 9.28
CA CYS A 622 -3.48 3.48 9.40
C CYS A 622 -3.22 3.00 10.83
N TRP A 623 -3.91 1.96 11.28
CA TRP A 623 -3.55 1.24 12.50
C TRP A 623 -2.30 0.39 12.29
N VAL A 624 -1.40 0.34 13.27
CA VAL A 624 -0.17 -0.46 13.17
C VAL A 624 -0.47 -1.94 13.40
N ARG A 625 0.02 -2.78 12.48
CA ARG A 625 0.08 -4.23 12.61
C ARG A 625 1.53 -4.65 12.75
N ILE A 626 1.91 -5.06 13.94
CA ILE A 626 3.25 -5.59 14.19
C ILE A 626 3.35 -6.94 13.48
N CYS A 627 4.42 -7.15 12.73
CA CYS A 627 4.72 -8.42 12.09
C CYS A 627 5.52 -9.29 13.06
N ASP A 628 4.94 -10.42 13.47
CA ASP A 628 5.55 -11.35 14.42
C ASP A 628 6.53 -12.34 13.78
N ASP A 629 6.70 -12.28 12.45
CA ASP A 629 7.61 -13.17 11.72
C ASP A 629 9.04 -13.03 12.25
N LYS A 630 9.59 -14.14 12.75
CA LYS A 630 11.00 -14.27 13.14
C LYS A 630 11.69 -15.08 12.06
N TYR A 631 12.59 -14.46 11.30
CA TYR A 631 13.27 -15.10 10.16
C TYR A 631 14.41 -16.05 10.58
N GLU A 632 14.19 -16.86 11.62
CA GLU A 632 15.23 -17.73 12.21
C GLU A 632 15.48 -19.00 11.40
N LYS A 633 14.51 -19.46 10.60
CA LYS A 633 14.63 -20.63 9.74
C LYS A 633 14.27 -20.27 8.29
N CYS A 634 15.22 -20.46 7.38
CA CYS A 634 14.99 -20.45 5.93
C CYS A 634 15.09 -21.87 5.39
#